data_AF-A0A4Q3X2Z1-F1
#
_entry.id   AF-A0A4Q3X2Z1-F1
#
_cell.length_a   1.000
_cell.length_b   1.000
_cell.length_c   1.000
_cell.angle_alpha   90.00
_cell.angle_beta   90.00
_cell.angle_gamma   90.00
#
_symmetry.space_group_name_H-M   'P 1'
#
loop_
_entity.id
_entity.type
_entity.pdbx_description
1 polymer ?
#
loop_
_entity_poly.entity_id
_entity_poly.type
_entity_poly.pdbx_seq_one_letter_code
_entity_poly.pdbx_strand_id
1 'polypeptide(L)'
;MMQLVGRQTSILGRWRAWLLLAPPTYRQLPTLFRLQPAIHGTPNADTSFPINDYPATMIIRRNFEEQLSELQEDLLRLGRFVQEAHAKAMDALVRQDLALAKQVISDDDFADDITFGIQARCTQLLALQQPMARDLRFVAASLKIAIDLERIGDHASDIGKVTRSLAGQSYPKPPIDLPHLSGLARKMVGDSLMAFVQHDIKLAVQVARDDDAVDDLCDEIQREMMDVMRNDSARVEQATRLLLVARAIERVADHATNIAEQVYYVETGDMRPLAREEHNHALFASLGVDEADWRRNNVNTNPHDLGEG
;
A
#
# COMPACT_ATOMS: atom_id res chain seq x y z
N MET A 1 15.34 -30.91 31.67
CA MET A 1 13.98 -30.56 32.13
C MET A 1 14.06 -29.15 32.70
N MET A 2 13.69 -28.11 31.93
CA MET A 2 12.36 -27.47 31.93
C MET A 2 12.36 -26.32 32.97
N GLN A 3 12.14 -25.03 32.71
CA GLN A 3 11.49 -24.31 31.60
C GLN A 3 11.92 -22.82 31.63
N LEU A 4 12.11 -22.21 30.46
CA LEU A 4 12.12 -20.75 30.24
C LEU A 4 10.67 -20.28 30.15
N VAL A 5 10.26 -19.32 30.99
CA VAL A 5 8.97 -18.62 30.87
C VAL A 5 9.26 -17.18 30.45
N GLY A 6 8.81 -16.82 29.25
CA GLY A 6 8.95 -15.50 28.65
C GLY A 6 8.12 -14.42 29.36
N ARG A 7 8.62 -13.19 29.33
CA ARG A 7 7.85 -11.99 29.64
C ARG A 7 7.19 -11.47 28.36
N GLN A 8 5.90 -11.78 28.18
CA GLN A 8 5.01 -10.99 27.34
C GLN A 8 4.70 -9.68 28.07
N THR A 9 5.18 -8.55 27.55
CA THR A 9 4.59 -7.24 27.88
C THR A 9 3.41 -7.02 26.95
N SER A 10 2.20 -7.21 27.49
CA SER A 10 0.96 -7.06 26.73
C SER A 10 0.80 -5.63 26.19
N ILE A 11 0.22 -5.52 25.00
CA ILE A 11 -0.11 -4.27 24.30
C ILE A 11 -0.84 -3.30 25.26
N LEU A 12 -1.72 -3.80 26.14
CA LEU A 12 -2.44 -3.05 27.19
C LEU A 12 -1.53 -2.26 28.15
N GLY A 13 -0.30 -2.70 28.40
CA GLY A 13 0.67 -2.01 29.26
C GLY A 13 1.22 -0.72 28.65
N ARG A 14 1.31 -0.65 27.31
CA ARG A 14 1.81 0.54 26.60
C ARG A 14 0.73 1.63 26.47
N TRP A 15 -0.54 1.23 26.33
CA TRP A 15 -1.69 2.15 26.32
C TRP A 15 -1.86 2.92 27.64
N ARG A 16 -1.56 2.31 28.78
CA ARG A 16 -1.64 2.98 30.09
C ARG A 16 -0.57 4.04 30.32
N ALA A 17 0.61 3.88 29.72
CA ALA A 17 1.69 4.87 29.81
C ALA A 17 1.42 6.11 28.93
N TRP A 18 0.77 5.91 27.77
CA TRP A 18 0.40 7.00 26.85
C TRP A 18 -0.70 7.92 27.42
N LEU A 19 -1.69 7.35 28.14
CA LEU A 19 -2.77 8.10 28.80
C LEU A 19 -2.31 9.01 29.96
N LEU A 20 -1.10 8.81 30.50
CA LEU A 20 -0.56 9.60 31.62
C LEU A 20 0.31 10.78 31.18
N LEU A 21 0.61 10.91 29.87
CA LEU A 21 1.50 11.94 29.32
C LEU A 21 0.82 12.88 28.30
N ALA A 22 -0.48 12.72 28.05
CA ALA A 22 -1.22 13.58 27.14
C ALA A 22 -1.68 14.90 27.80
N PRO A 23 -1.69 16.04 27.07
CA PRO A 23 -2.09 17.35 27.59
C PRO A 23 -3.58 17.42 28.02
N PRO A 24 -3.98 18.36 28.91
CA PRO A 24 -5.22 18.29 29.69
C PRO A 24 -6.53 18.53 28.91
N THR A 25 -6.50 18.65 27.59
CA THR A 25 -7.66 19.05 26.78
C THR A 25 -8.69 17.92 26.55
N TYR A 26 -8.47 16.72 27.10
CA TYR A 26 -9.34 15.55 26.94
C TYR A 26 -9.98 15.05 28.24
N ARG A 27 -10.29 15.95 29.19
CA ARG A 27 -11.31 15.66 30.22
C ARG A 27 -12.50 16.57 29.97
N GLN A 28 -13.68 15.95 29.93
CA GLN A 28 -15.02 16.52 29.71
C GLN A 28 -15.55 16.37 28.28
N LEU A 29 -16.10 15.20 27.98
CA LEU A 29 -17.16 15.05 26.98
C LEU A 29 -18.51 15.29 27.67
N PRO A 30 -19.31 16.30 27.30
CA PRO A 30 -20.69 16.39 27.73
C PRO A 30 -21.59 15.50 26.86
N THR A 31 -22.55 14.87 27.52
CA THR A 31 -23.69 14.14 26.99
C THR A 31 -24.53 15.08 26.08
N LEU A 32 -24.44 14.92 24.76
CA LEU A 32 -25.27 15.67 23.81
C LEU A 32 -26.15 14.73 22.99
N PHE A 33 -27.20 14.22 23.64
CA PHE A 33 -28.45 13.86 22.97
C PHE A 33 -29.60 14.47 23.77
N ARG A 34 -29.97 15.72 23.43
CA ARG A 34 -31.17 16.37 23.97
C ARG A 34 -31.76 17.32 22.91
N LEU A 35 -32.82 16.82 22.27
CA LEU A 35 -34.03 17.50 21.84
C LEU A 35 -33.93 19.01 21.47
N GLN A 36 -34.07 19.31 20.17
CA GLN A 36 -34.46 20.65 19.69
C GLN A 36 -35.88 21.00 20.18
N PRO A 37 -36.13 22.24 20.65
CA PRO A 37 -37.46 22.82 20.63
C PRO A 37 -37.66 23.77 19.44
N ALA A 38 -38.89 23.80 18.96
CA ALA A 38 -39.39 24.65 17.88
C ALA A 38 -39.25 26.15 18.21
N ILE A 39 -38.90 26.94 17.19
CA ILE A 39 -38.86 28.40 17.26
C ILE A 39 -40.03 28.96 16.44
N HIS A 40 -40.92 29.69 17.11
CA HIS A 40 -41.95 30.55 16.53
C HIS A 40 -41.76 31.96 17.11
N GLY A 41 -41.69 32.98 16.25
CA GLY A 41 -41.75 34.40 16.63
C GLY A 41 -40.93 35.32 15.71
N THR A 42 -41.61 36.11 14.88
CA THR A 42 -41.11 37.23 14.05
C THR A 42 -41.25 38.58 14.79
N PRO A 43 -40.88 39.74 14.21
CA PRO A 43 -39.55 40.23 13.82
C PRO A 43 -39.26 41.63 14.43
N ASN A 44 -38.01 42.12 14.40
CA ASN A 44 -37.77 43.57 14.33
C ASN A 44 -36.37 43.91 13.78
N ALA A 45 -36.33 45.07 13.13
CA ALA A 45 -35.39 45.48 12.09
C ALA A 45 -34.06 46.09 12.59
N ASP A 46 -33.15 46.18 11.61
CA ASP A 46 -32.04 47.12 11.48
C ASP A 46 -30.80 46.94 12.37
N THR A 47 -29.82 46.21 11.84
CA THR A 47 -28.45 46.72 11.63
C THR A 47 -27.71 45.79 10.66
N SER A 48 -27.48 46.30 9.46
CA SER A 48 -26.67 45.67 8.43
C SER A 48 -25.18 45.81 8.74
N PHE A 49 -24.59 44.75 9.29
CA PHE A 49 -23.18 44.42 9.13
C PHE A 49 -23.11 43.11 8.34
N PRO A 50 -22.25 42.97 7.30
CA PRO A 50 -22.04 41.68 6.68
C PRO A 50 -21.21 40.84 7.67
N ILE A 51 -21.88 40.20 8.63
CA ILE A 51 -21.30 39.07 9.33
C ILE A 51 -21.11 38.02 8.25
N ASN A 52 -19.86 37.63 8.06
CA ASN A 52 -19.44 36.60 7.14
C ASN A 52 -19.98 35.26 7.65
N ASP A 53 -21.29 35.05 7.49
CA ASP A 53 -22.00 33.81 7.79
C ASP A 53 -21.62 32.78 6.72
N TYR A 54 -20.36 32.32 6.76
CA TYR A 54 -20.08 31.01 6.21
C TYR A 54 -20.80 30.01 7.12
N PRO A 55 -21.81 29.28 6.63
CA PRO A 55 -22.56 28.38 7.48
C PRO A 55 -21.59 27.36 8.07
N ALA A 56 -21.72 27.01 9.36
CA ALA A 56 -20.81 26.12 10.08
C ALA A 56 -20.47 24.82 9.31
N THR A 57 -21.40 24.35 8.48
CA THR A 57 -21.22 23.25 7.51
C THR A 57 -20.03 23.44 6.55
N MET A 58 -19.81 24.66 6.03
CA MET A 58 -18.67 25.00 5.16
C MET A 58 -17.34 24.94 5.91
N ILE A 59 -17.32 25.37 7.18
CA ILE A 59 -16.12 25.32 8.03
C ILE A 59 -15.77 23.86 8.37
N ILE A 60 -16.78 23.03 8.68
CA ILE A 60 -16.61 21.58 8.94
C ILE A 60 -16.10 20.87 7.68
N ARG A 61 -16.71 21.14 6.52
CA ARG A 61 -16.29 20.57 5.22
C ARG A 61 -14.84 20.92 4.89
N ARG A 62 -14.44 22.18 5.06
CA ARG A 62 -13.07 22.64 4.80
C ARG A 62 -12.05 21.96 5.72
N ASN A 63 -12.35 21.84 7.01
CA ASN A 63 -11.48 21.14 7.95
C ASN A 63 -11.33 19.66 7.57
N PHE A 64 -12.42 19.02 7.11
CA PHE A 64 -12.35 17.64 6.62
C PHE A 64 -11.47 17.50 5.35
N GLU A 65 -11.60 18.40 4.38
CA GLU A 65 -10.76 18.42 3.17
C GLU A 65 -9.27 18.64 3.49
N GLU A 66 -8.97 19.50 4.47
CA GLU A 66 -7.62 19.69 4.99
C GLU A 66 -7.09 18.39 5.63
N GLN A 67 -7.89 17.69 6.43
CA GLN A 67 -7.48 16.41 7.04
C GLN A 67 -7.30 15.28 6.00
N LEU A 68 -8.08 15.27 4.91
CA LEU A 68 -7.87 14.34 3.80
C LEU A 68 -6.55 14.65 3.06
N SER A 69 -6.22 15.92 2.92
CA SER A 69 -4.96 16.36 2.31
C SER A 69 -3.76 15.93 3.17
N GLU A 70 -3.84 16.09 4.49
CA GLU A 70 -2.82 15.59 5.44
C GLU A 70 -2.65 14.07 5.35
N LEU A 71 -3.76 13.32 5.24
CA LEU A 71 -3.71 11.87 5.06
C LEU A 71 -2.99 11.47 3.76
N GLN A 72 -3.24 12.20 2.68
CA GLN A 72 -2.55 12.00 1.41
C GLN A 72 -1.04 12.32 1.51
N GLU A 73 -0.67 13.38 2.22
CA GLU A 73 0.73 13.73 2.46
C GLU A 73 1.46 12.66 3.29
N ASP A 74 0.79 12.09 4.30
CA ASP A 74 1.31 10.99 5.11
C ASP A 74 1.58 9.75 4.24
N LEU A 75 0.68 9.38 3.34
CA LEU A 75 0.88 8.30 2.37
C LEU A 75 2.08 8.56 1.44
N LEU A 76 2.19 9.78 0.90
CA LEU A 76 3.32 10.15 0.06
C LEU A 76 4.64 10.13 0.82
N ARG A 77 4.62 10.46 2.11
CA ARG A 77 5.79 10.37 2.98
C ARG A 77 6.21 8.91 3.17
N LEU A 78 5.27 8.02 3.48
CA LEU A 78 5.54 6.58 3.57
C LEU A 78 6.06 6.03 2.22
N GLY A 79 5.42 6.40 1.11
CA GLY A 79 5.82 6.01 -0.24
C GLY A 79 7.26 6.40 -0.58
N ARG A 80 7.66 7.65 -0.30
CA ARG A 80 9.05 8.09 -0.49
C ARG A 80 10.03 7.29 0.37
N PHE A 81 9.67 7.05 1.63
CA PHE A 81 10.50 6.30 2.56
C PHE A 81 10.77 4.88 2.06
N VAL A 82 9.73 4.14 1.65
CA VAL A 82 9.88 2.75 1.21
C VAL A 82 10.58 2.65 -0.15
N GLN A 83 10.38 3.61 -1.06
CA GLN A 83 11.15 3.69 -2.30
C GLN A 83 12.65 3.94 -2.05
N GLU A 84 12.99 4.77 -1.07
CA GLU A 84 14.37 5.02 -0.68
C GLU A 84 14.99 3.79 0.02
N ALA A 85 14.24 3.13 0.91
CA ALA A 85 14.66 1.89 1.56
C ALA A 85 14.99 0.81 0.53
N HIS A 86 14.12 0.64 -0.47
CA HIS A 86 14.35 -0.32 -1.54
C HIS A 86 15.56 0.05 -2.42
N ALA A 87 15.79 1.34 -2.67
CA ALA A 87 16.98 1.82 -3.38
C ALA A 87 18.27 1.46 -2.62
N LYS A 88 18.28 1.73 -1.31
CA LYS A 88 19.41 1.43 -0.41
C LYS A 88 19.64 -0.07 -0.29
N ALA A 89 18.58 -0.86 -0.22
CA ALA A 89 18.66 -2.32 -0.15
C ALA A 89 19.36 -2.89 -1.39
N MET A 90 19.00 -2.37 -2.58
CA MET A 90 19.65 -2.77 -3.83
C MET A 90 21.10 -2.30 -3.93
N ASP A 91 21.41 -1.07 -3.51
CA ASP A 91 22.80 -0.58 -3.48
C ASP A 91 23.66 -1.42 -2.53
N ALA A 92 23.10 -1.78 -1.36
CA ALA A 92 23.75 -2.67 -0.40
C ALA A 92 24.04 -4.05 -1.00
N LEU A 93 23.08 -4.63 -1.72
CA LEU A 93 23.28 -5.91 -2.38
C LEU A 93 24.37 -5.82 -3.46
N VAL A 94 24.26 -4.86 -4.38
CA VAL A 94 25.21 -4.72 -5.51
C VAL A 94 26.64 -4.49 -5.03
N ARG A 95 26.82 -3.66 -3.99
CA ARG A 95 28.14 -3.32 -3.44
C ARG A 95 28.61 -4.26 -2.33
N GLN A 96 27.78 -5.24 -1.95
CA GLN A 96 27.98 -6.07 -0.75
C GLN A 96 28.23 -5.23 0.51
N ASP A 97 27.55 -4.09 0.63
CA ASP A 97 27.70 -3.17 1.77
C ASP A 97 26.88 -3.67 2.97
N LEU A 98 27.55 -4.36 3.88
CA LEU A 98 26.95 -4.89 5.10
C LEU A 98 26.45 -3.81 6.06
N ALA A 99 27.07 -2.62 6.08
CA ALA A 99 26.64 -1.54 6.95
C ALA A 99 25.30 -0.97 6.46
N LEU A 100 25.20 -0.71 5.15
CA LEU A 100 23.97 -0.24 4.53
C LEU A 100 22.84 -1.28 4.64
N ALA A 101 23.14 -2.57 4.45
CA ALA A 101 22.16 -3.64 4.63
C ALA A 101 21.60 -3.69 6.06
N LYS A 102 22.44 -3.50 7.09
CA LYS A 102 21.99 -3.44 8.49
C LYS A 102 21.13 -2.21 8.76
N GLN A 103 21.49 -1.08 8.17
CA GLN A 103 20.69 0.13 8.28
C GLN A 103 19.30 -0.06 7.69
N VAL A 104 19.17 -0.63 6.48
CA VAL A 104 17.86 -0.91 5.87
C VAL A 104 16.99 -1.78 6.77
N ILE A 105 17.57 -2.82 7.38
CA ILE A 105 16.84 -3.71 8.31
C ILE A 105 16.40 -2.97 9.57
N SER A 106 17.19 -2.02 10.09
CA SER A 106 16.80 -1.27 11.29
C SER A 106 15.81 -0.15 11.01
N ASP A 107 15.85 0.40 9.81
CA ASP A 107 14.98 1.50 9.39
C ASP A 107 13.54 1.00 9.12
N ASP A 108 13.32 -0.31 9.01
CA ASP A 108 12.02 -0.99 8.81
C ASP A 108 10.95 -0.56 9.83
N ASP A 109 11.30 -0.49 11.12
CA ASP A 109 10.42 -0.06 12.21
C ASP A 109 9.83 1.36 11.97
N PHE A 110 10.51 2.20 11.19
CA PHE A 110 10.01 3.54 10.86
C PHE A 110 8.85 3.50 9.87
N ALA A 111 8.81 2.51 8.96
CA ALA A 111 7.68 2.31 8.07
C ALA A 111 6.43 1.92 8.87
N ASP A 112 6.59 1.03 9.85
CA ASP A 112 5.55 0.61 10.79
C ASP A 112 4.96 1.80 11.55
N ASP A 113 5.83 2.65 12.12
CA ASP A 113 5.41 3.82 12.89
C ASP A 113 4.59 4.81 12.04
N ILE A 114 5.01 5.08 10.79
CA ILE A 114 4.24 5.93 9.88
C ILE A 114 2.89 5.27 9.56
N THR A 115 2.90 3.97 9.30
CA THR A 115 1.69 3.20 8.98
C THR A 115 0.69 3.23 10.13
N PHE A 116 1.13 3.05 11.37
CA PHE A 116 0.27 3.20 12.55
C PHE A 116 -0.30 4.61 12.69
N GLY A 117 0.50 5.64 12.38
CA GLY A 117 0.02 7.02 12.34
C GLY A 117 -1.11 7.22 11.34
N ILE A 118 -0.96 6.69 10.12
CA ILE A 118 -1.98 6.72 9.07
C ILE A 118 -3.25 5.98 9.51
N GLN A 119 -3.11 4.77 10.06
CA GLN A 119 -4.24 3.97 10.54
C GLN A 119 -5.04 4.71 11.64
N ALA A 120 -4.35 5.34 12.59
CA ALA A 120 -4.98 6.12 13.64
C ALA A 120 -5.76 7.32 13.07
N ARG A 121 -5.17 8.05 12.11
CA ARG A 121 -5.83 9.17 11.42
C ARG A 121 -7.05 8.73 10.64
N CYS A 122 -6.97 7.65 9.86
CA CYS A 122 -8.12 7.08 9.15
C CYS A 122 -9.26 6.72 10.12
N THR A 123 -8.93 6.07 11.24
CA THR A 123 -9.92 5.70 12.26
C THR A 123 -10.60 6.94 12.85
N GLN A 124 -9.82 8.00 13.13
CA GLN A 124 -10.35 9.27 13.62
C GLN A 124 -11.29 9.93 12.61
N LEU A 125 -10.91 9.97 11.33
CA LEU A 125 -11.73 10.53 10.26
C LEU A 125 -13.07 9.81 10.13
N LEU A 126 -13.05 8.47 10.12
CA LEU A 126 -14.27 7.65 10.05
C LEU A 126 -15.19 7.89 11.27
N ALA A 127 -14.61 8.02 12.46
CA ALA A 127 -15.37 8.20 13.69
C ALA A 127 -15.98 9.59 13.84
N LEU A 128 -15.26 10.65 13.41
CA LEU A 128 -15.65 12.04 13.69
C LEU A 128 -16.40 12.72 12.55
N GLN A 129 -16.15 12.35 11.30
CA GLN A 129 -16.58 13.13 10.14
C GLN A 129 -17.70 12.49 9.32
N GLN A 130 -18.03 11.21 9.58
CA GLN A 130 -19.06 10.45 8.85
C GLN A 130 -18.98 10.61 7.32
N PRO A 131 -17.83 10.29 6.70
CA PRO A 131 -17.60 10.56 5.28
C PRO A 131 -18.59 9.80 4.39
N MET A 132 -18.96 10.40 3.26
CA MET A 132 -19.98 9.86 2.35
C MET A 132 -19.38 9.42 1.02
N ALA A 133 -19.88 8.29 0.49
CA ALA A 133 -19.58 7.78 -0.85
C ALA A 133 -18.07 7.77 -1.17
N ARG A 134 -17.61 8.70 -2.03
CA ARG A 134 -16.21 8.79 -2.46
C ARG A 134 -15.27 9.08 -1.29
N ASP A 135 -15.66 9.94 -0.36
CA ASP A 135 -14.83 10.31 0.79
C ASP A 135 -14.58 9.10 1.69
N LEU A 136 -15.59 8.23 1.86
CA LEU A 136 -15.46 6.96 2.59
C LEU A 136 -14.52 6.00 1.86
N ARG A 137 -14.66 5.88 0.53
CA ARG A 137 -13.76 5.04 -0.28
C ARG A 137 -12.32 5.54 -0.22
N PHE A 138 -12.11 6.86 -0.26
CA PHE A 138 -10.79 7.46 -0.14
C PHE A 138 -10.12 7.07 1.19
N VAL A 139 -10.80 7.27 2.32
CA VAL A 139 -10.25 6.91 3.65
C VAL A 139 -9.99 5.39 3.76
N ALA A 140 -10.90 4.56 3.23
CA ALA A 140 -10.72 3.11 3.23
C ALA A 140 -9.57 2.65 2.31
N ALA A 141 -9.42 3.26 1.14
CA ALA A 141 -8.31 3.02 0.22
C ALA A 141 -6.98 3.45 0.84
N SER A 142 -6.92 4.63 1.48
CA SER A 142 -5.73 5.10 2.19
C SER A 142 -5.25 4.11 3.24
N LEU A 143 -6.17 3.46 3.97
CA LEU A 143 -5.82 2.40 4.92
C LEU A 143 -5.14 1.21 4.24
N LYS A 144 -5.68 0.75 3.11
CA LYS A 144 -5.12 -0.38 2.35
C LYS A 144 -3.78 -0.03 1.72
N ILE A 145 -3.68 1.15 1.09
CA ILE A 145 -2.45 1.64 0.49
C ILE A 145 -1.34 1.74 1.55
N ALA A 146 -1.65 2.22 2.76
CA ALA A 146 -0.66 2.25 3.84
C ALA A 146 -0.12 0.85 4.19
N ILE A 147 -0.98 -0.17 4.17
CA ILE A 147 -0.57 -1.57 4.40
C ILE A 147 0.29 -2.08 3.23
N ASP A 148 -0.13 -1.85 1.99
CA ASP A 148 0.67 -2.26 0.82
C ASP A 148 2.05 -1.56 0.80
N LEU A 149 2.13 -0.30 1.22
CA LEU A 149 3.39 0.41 1.37
C LEU A 149 4.28 -0.15 2.49
N GLU A 150 3.71 -0.50 3.66
CA GLU A 150 4.45 -1.20 4.72
C GLU A 150 5.06 -2.51 4.21
N ARG A 151 4.29 -3.31 3.46
CA ARG A 151 4.80 -4.53 2.82
C ARG A 151 5.92 -4.30 1.83
N ILE A 152 5.88 -3.20 1.08
CA ILE A 152 7.00 -2.80 0.22
C ILE A 152 8.25 -2.49 1.06
N GLY A 153 8.08 -1.88 2.24
CA GLY A 153 9.14 -1.69 3.24
C GLY A 153 9.74 -3.01 3.73
N ASP A 154 8.88 -3.96 4.15
CA ASP A 154 9.29 -5.31 4.59
C ASP A 154 10.18 -6.00 3.54
N HIS A 155 9.82 -5.88 2.26
CA HIS A 155 10.59 -6.48 1.17
C HIS A 155 11.97 -5.84 1.00
N ALA A 156 12.13 -4.53 1.27
CA ALA A 156 13.44 -3.91 1.33
C ALA A 156 14.29 -4.47 2.48
N SER A 157 13.68 -4.67 3.65
CA SER A 157 14.31 -5.33 4.82
C SER A 157 14.75 -6.76 4.50
N ASP A 158 13.94 -7.53 3.76
CA ASP A 158 14.28 -8.88 3.30
C ASP A 158 15.48 -8.91 2.35
N ILE A 159 15.57 -7.96 1.41
CA ILE A 159 16.76 -7.80 0.55
C ILE A 159 18.01 -7.50 1.40
N GLY A 160 17.87 -6.66 2.44
CA GLY A 160 18.94 -6.41 3.41
C GLY A 160 19.37 -7.69 4.16
N LYS A 161 18.41 -8.50 4.62
CA LYS A 161 18.68 -9.78 5.30
C LYS A 161 19.42 -10.76 4.38
N VAL A 162 19.03 -10.83 3.10
CA VAL A 162 19.72 -11.63 2.10
C VAL A 162 21.15 -11.12 1.86
N THR A 163 21.32 -9.81 1.68
CA THR A 163 22.63 -9.18 1.51
C THR A 163 23.57 -9.54 2.65
N ARG A 164 23.10 -9.44 3.89
CA ARG A 164 23.85 -9.85 5.09
C ARG A 164 24.23 -11.33 5.06
N SER A 165 23.34 -12.21 4.60
CA SER A 165 23.62 -13.65 4.52
C SER A 165 24.69 -14.01 3.48
N LEU A 166 24.80 -13.20 2.42
CA LEU A 166 25.77 -13.37 1.34
C LEU A 166 27.09 -12.60 1.58
N ALA A 167 27.22 -11.89 2.71
CA ALA A 167 28.40 -11.09 3.00
C ALA A 167 29.68 -11.93 2.98
N GLY A 168 30.69 -11.46 2.25
CA GLY A 168 31.97 -12.16 2.08
C GLY A 168 31.94 -13.36 1.12
N GLN A 169 30.80 -13.64 0.49
CA GLN A 169 30.67 -14.68 -0.52
C GLN A 169 30.74 -14.07 -1.93
N SER A 170 31.33 -14.80 -2.88
CA SER A 170 31.25 -14.38 -4.28
C SER A 170 29.87 -14.72 -4.85
N TYR A 171 29.28 -13.78 -5.59
CA TYR A 171 28.06 -14.06 -6.32
C TYR A 171 28.32 -15.04 -7.47
N PRO A 172 27.33 -15.89 -7.81
CA PRO A 172 27.45 -16.81 -8.95
C PRO A 172 27.58 -16.06 -10.28
N LYS A 173 26.96 -14.87 -10.37
CA LYS A 173 27.12 -13.91 -11.46
C LYS A 173 26.97 -12.48 -10.93
N PRO A 174 27.46 -11.47 -11.67
CA PRO A 174 27.14 -10.07 -11.37
C PRO A 174 25.61 -9.85 -11.35
N PRO A 175 25.05 -9.19 -10.32
CA PRO A 175 23.61 -9.00 -10.18
C PRO A 175 23.17 -7.80 -11.04
N ILE A 176 23.20 -7.93 -12.36
CA ILE A 176 22.86 -6.83 -13.29
C ILE A 176 21.33 -6.70 -13.45
N ASP A 177 20.64 -7.82 -13.51
CA ASP A 177 19.20 -7.86 -13.80
C ASP A 177 18.34 -7.52 -12.57
N LEU A 178 18.83 -7.80 -11.36
CA LEU A 178 18.13 -7.47 -10.11
C LEU A 178 17.95 -5.95 -9.91
N PRO A 179 18.97 -5.09 -10.12
CA PRO A 179 18.79 -3.63 -10.16
C PRO A 179 17.81 -3.16 -11.22
N HIS A 180 17.78 -3.80 -12.39
CA HIS A 180 16.84 -3.46 -13.45
C HIS A 180 15.40 -3.79 -13.02
N LEU A 181 15.17 -5.01 -12.54
CA LEU A 181 13.89 -5.46 -11.98
C LEU A 181 13.41 -4.53 -10.86
N SER A 182 14.32 -4.15 -9.94
CA SER A 182 14.00 -3.20 -8.88
C SER A 182 13.63 -1.81 -9.40
N GLY A 183 14.27 -1.35 -10.49
CA GLY A 183 13.92 -0.10 -11.15
C GLY A 183 12.50 -0.10 -11.67
N LEU A 184 12.08 -1.19 -12.33
CA LEU A 184 10.71 -1.37 -12.84
C LEU A 184 9.68 -1.37 -11.69
N ALA A 185 9.88 -2.21 -10.68
CA ALA A 185 8.96 -2.29 -9.55
C ALA A 185 8.86 -0.94 -8.78
N ARG A 186 9.98 -0.24 -8.56
CA ARG A 186 9.96 1.08 -7.91
C ARG A 186 9.24 2.14 -8.74
N LYS A 187 9.35 2.08 -10.07
CA LYS A 187 8.58 2.94 -10.98
C LYS A 187 7.09 2.68 -10.81
N MET A 188 6.65 1.42 -10.79
CA MET A 188 5.25 1.07 -10.57
C MET A 188 4.70 1.63 -9.24
N VAL A 189 5.47 1.55 -8.15
CA VAL A 189 5.09 2.17 -6.86
C VAL A 189 4.94 3.69 -6.98
N GLY A 190 5.85 4.34 -7.70
CA GLY A 190 5.80 5.80 -7.90
C GLY A 190 4.58 6.21 -8.72
N ASP A 191 4.33 5.49 -9.81
CA ASP A 191 3.21 5.74 -10.71
C ASP A 191 1.86 5.42 -10.06
N SER A 192 1.77 4.39 -9.22
CA SER A 192 0.53 4.06 -8.49
C SER A 192 0.17 5.12 -7.45
N LEU A 193 1.16 5.67 -6.73
CA LEU A 193 0.97 6.81 -5.82
C LEU A 193 0.64 8.10 -6.57
N MET A 194 1.28 8.33 -7.73
CA MET A 194 0.95 9.47 -8.57
C MET A 194 -0.48 9.37 -9.11
N ALA A 195 -0.92 8.19 -9.54
CA ALA A 195 -2.29 7.91 -9.95
C ALA A 195 -3.29 8.19 -8.83
N PHE A 196 -2.95 7.78 -7.59
CA PHE A 196 -3.79 8.05 -6.42
C PHE A 196 -3.97 9.55 -6.15
N VAL A 197 -2.87 10.30 -6.15
CA VAL A 197 -2.87 11.77 -5.92
C VAL A 197 -3.60 12.53 -7.02
N GLN A 198 -3.43 12.12 -8.26
CA GLN A 198 -3.99 12.80 -9.43
C GLN A 198 -5.38 12.31 -9.81
N HIS A 199 -5.90 11.29 -9.12
CA HIS A 199 -7.15 10.61 -9.45
C HIS A 199 -7.14 10.07 -10.90
N ASP A 200 -5.97 9.60 -11.36
CA ASP A 200 -5.76 9.17 -12.74
C ASP A 200 -5.97 7.65 -12.90
N ILE A 201 -7.18 7.29 -13.32
CA ILE A 201 -7.56 5.90 -13.64
C ILE A 201 -6.68 5.31 -14.76
N LYS A 202 -6.29 6.12 -15.76
CA LYS A 202 -5.52 5.60 -16.90
C LYS A 202 -4.11 5.22 -16.47
N LEU A 203 -3.50 6.04 -15.62
CA LEU A 203 -2.21 5.72 -15.03
C LEU A 203 -2.29 4.47 -14.14
N ALA A 204 -3.35 4.33 -13.34
CA ALA A 204 -3.57 3.12 -12.55
C ALA A 204 -3.67 1.85 -13.41
N VAL A 205 -4.42 1.89 -14.52
CA VAL A 205 -4.49 0.77 -15.47
C VAL A 205 -3.12 0.51 -16.11
N GLN A 206 -2.35 1.56 -16.42
CA GLN A 206 -1.01 1.38 -16.96
C GLN A 206 -0.07 0.70 -15.97
N VAL A 207 -0.14 1.01 -14.67
CA VAL A 207 0.64 0.31 -13.64
C VAL A 207 0.36 -1.19 -13.66
N ALA A 208 -0.90 -1.59 -13.76
CA ALA A 208 -1.27 -3.01 -13.83
C ALA A 208 -0.73 -3.72 -15.09
N ARG A 209 -0.51 -2.98 -16.20
CA ARG A 209 0.13 -3.51 -17.41
C ARG A 209 1.66 -3.55 -17.31
N ASP A 210 2.25 -2.63 -16.58
CA ASP A 210 3.70 -2.57 -16.37
C ASP A 210 4.19 -3.80 -15.56
N ASP A 211 3.30 -4.49 -14.85
CA ASP A 211 3.55 -5.73 -14.09
C ASP A 211 4.03 -6.89 -14.99
N ASP A 212 3.50 -7.01 -16.23
CA ASP A 212 3.92 -8.04 -17.19
C ASP A 212 5.44 -7.97 -17.45
N ALA A 213 6.01 -6.75 -17.51
CA ALA A 213 7.45 -6.57 -17.72
C ALA A 213 8.30 -6.96 -16.50
N VAL A 214 7.73 -6.87 -15.29
CA VAL A 214 8.38 -7.34 -14.06
C VAL A 214 8.35 -8.87 -14.02
N ASP A 215 7.19 -9.46 -14.32
CA ASP A 215 7.01 -10.91 -14.37
C ASP A 215 7.98 -11.55 -15.36
N ASP A 216 8.03 -11.07 -16.60
CA ASP A 216 8.90 -11.58 -17.66
C ASP A 216 10.39 -11.58 -17.24
N LEU A 217 10.84 -10.50 -16.60
CA LEU A 217 12.23 -10.35 -16.15
C LEU A 217 12.51 -11.21 -14.90
N CYS A 218 11.54 -11.36 -13.99
CA CYS A 218 11.65 -12.26 -12.84
C CYS A 218 11.82 -13.71 -13.33
N ASP A 219 11.04 -14.09 -14.32
CA ASP A 219 11.06 -15.39 -14.99
C ASP A 219 12.41 -15.68 -15.67
N GLU A 220 12.99 -14.67 -16.34
CA GLU A 220 14.32 -14.75 -16.93
C GLU A 220 15.40 -14.98 -15.87
N ILE A 221 15.40 -14.17 -14.80
CA ILE A 221 16.33 -14.32 -13.68
C ILE A 221 16.19 -15.71 -13.06
N GLN A 222 14.96 -16.22 -12.93
CA GLN A 222 14.71 -17.54 -12.39
C GLN A 222 15.34 -18.64 -13.25
N ARG A 223 15.14 -18.59 -14.57
CA ARG A 223 15.72 -19.56 -15.52
C ARG A 223 17.25 -19.56 -15.47
N GLU A 224 17.86 -18.38 -15.50
CA GLU A 224 19.31 -18.23 -15.42
C GLU A 224 19.87 -18.79 -14.11
N MET A 225 19.19 -18.54 -12.99
CA MET A 225 19.64 -19.02 -11.69
C MET A 225 19.51 -20.54 -11.57
N MET A 226 18.51 -21.15 -12.22
CA MET A 226 18.45 -22.60 -12.37
C MET A 226 19.60 -23.16 -13.22
N ASP A 227 20.01 -22.47 -14.29
CA ASP A 227 21.17 -22.86 -15.09
C ASP A 227 22.46 -22.83 -14.25
N VAL A 228 22.65 -21.79 -13.44
CA VAL A 228 23.77 -21.71 -12.47
C VAL A 228 23.77 -22.92 -11.54
N MET A 229 22.63 -23.26 -10.95
CA MET A 229 22.50 -24.41 -10.03
C MET A 229 22.78 -25.75 -10.72
N ARG A 230 22.37 -25.91 -11.97
CA ARG A 230 22.62 -27.12 -12.78
C ARG A 230 24.11 -27.26 -13.13
N ASN A 231 24.80 -26.15 -13.36
CA ASN A 231 26.21 -26.14 -13.78
C ASN A 231 27.19 -26.23 -12.60
N ASP A 232 26.83 -25.70 -11.42
CA ASP A 232 27.69 -25.73 -10.24
C ASP A 232 26.88 -25.90 -8.94
N SER A 233 26.89 -27.11 -8.38
CA SER A 233 26.20 -27.43 -7.12
C SER A 233 26.72 -26.63 -5.92
N ALA A 234 27.96 -26.14 -5.96
CA ALA A 234 28.52 -25.31 -4.88
C ALA A 234 27.90 -23.91 -4.85
N ARG A 235 27.21 -23.50 -5.93
CA ARG A 235 26.53 -22.19 -6.05
C ARG A 235 25.07 -22.20 -5.65
N VAL A 236 24.50 -23.37 -5.30
CA VAL A 236 23.06 -23.53 -5.03
C VAL A 236 22.58 -22.59 -3.93
N GLU A 237 23.37 -22.42 -2.87
CA GLU A 237 22.98 -21.53 -1.77
C GLU A 237 22.92 -20.07 -2.24
N GLN A 238 23.97 -19.55 -2.87
CA GLN A 238 24.00 -18.15 -3.33
C GLN A 238 22.92 -17.89 -4.38
N ALA A 239 22.75 -18.83 -5.31
CA ALA A 239 21.73 -18.77 -6.34
C ALA A 239 20.32 -18.71 -5.73
N THR A 240 20.04 -19.53 -4.71
CA THR A 240 18.76 -19.53 -4.00
C THR A 240 18.52 -18.20 -3.28
N ARG A 241 19.55 -17.63 -2.65
CA ARG A 241 19.44 -16.32 -1.99
C ARG A 241 19.10 -15.20 -2.98
N LEU A 242 19.70 -15.21 -4.18
CA LEU A 242 19.39 -14.23 -5.21
C LEU A 242 17.97 -14.41 -5.79
N LEU A 243 17.45 -15.64 -5.87
CA LEU A 243 16.03 -15.88 -6.20
C LEU A 243 15.08 -15.25 -5.17
N LEU A 244 15.43 -15.30 -3.88
CA LEU A 244 14.62 -14.64 -2.85
C LEU A 244 14.60 -13.12 -3.02
N VAL A 245 15.68 -12.51 -3.51
CA VAL A 245 15.70 -11.09 -3.88
C VAL A 245 14.78 -10.82 -5.06
N ALA A 246 14.89 -11.60 -6.14
CA ALA A 246 14.01 -11.45 -7.31
C ALA A 246 12.54 -11.54 -6.89
N ARG A 247 12.21 -12.54 -6.07
CA ARG A 247 10.85 -12.73 -5.54
C ARG A 247 10.40 -11.56 -4.67
N ALA A 248 11.25 -11.02 -3.82
CA ALA A 248 10.90 -9.85 -3.00
C ALA A 248 10.57 -8.64 -3.89
N ILE A 249 11.27 -8.47 -5.01
CA ILE A 249 11.01 -7.38 -5.97
C ILE A 249 9.71 -7.61 -6.75
N GLU A 250 9.43 -8.84 -7.18
CA GLU A 250 8.12 -9.23 -7.77
C GLU A 250 6.97 -8.85 -6.82
N ARG A 251 7.11 -9.15 -5.52
CA ARG A 251 6.09 -8.74 -4.53
C ARG A 251 5.92 -7.23 -4.40
N VAL A 252 6.97 -6.44 -4.64
CA VAL A 252 6.86 -4.97 -4.64
C VAL A 252 6.01 -4.50 -5.82
N ALA A 253 6.11 -5.16 -6.98
CA ALA A 253 5.26 -4.90 -8.13
C ALA A 253 3.80 -5.34 -7.87
N ASP A 254 3.57 -6.52 -7.26
CA ASP A 254 2.24 -6.96 -6.80
C ASP A 254 1.56 -5.87 -5.95
N HIS A 255 2.28 -5.34 -4.96
CA HIS A 255 1.76 -4.30 -4.07
C HIS A 255 1.52 -2.96 -4.80
N ALA A 256 2.34 -2.62 -5.80
CA ALA A 256 2.09 -1.45 -6.63
C ALA A 256 0.80 -1.60 -7.45
N THR A 257 0.53 -2.79 -7.98
CA THR A 257 -0.73 -3.14 -8.65
C THR A 257 -1.91 -3.03 -7.69
N ASN A 258 -1.82 -3.56 -6.47
CA ASN A 258 -2.88 -3.40 -5.45
C ASN A 258 -3.22 -1.94 -5.16
N ILE A 259 -2.20 -1.07 -5.08
CA ILE A 259 -2.39 0.38 -4.90
C ILE A 259 -3.14 0.97 -6.10
N ALA A 260 -2.77 0.60 -7.33
CA ALA A 260 -3.46 1.04 -8.54
C ALA A 260 -4.93 0.59 -8.57
N GLU A 261 -5.23 -0.63 -8.11
CA GLU A 261 -6.61 -1.11 -7.95
C GLU A 261 -7.40 -0.27 -6.95
N GLN A 262 -6.76 0.20 -5.86
CA GLN A 262 -7.41 1.14 -4.94
C GLN A 262 -7.75 2.47 -5.60
N VAL A 263 -6.89 3.00 -6.49
CA VAL A 263 -7.19 4.23 -7.27
C VAL A 263 -8.46 4.03 -8.10
N TYR A 264 -8.53 2.92 -8.83
CA TYR A 264 -9.70 2.59 -9.64
C TYR A 264 -10.97 2.48 -8.79
N TYR A 265 -10.89 1.83 -7.63
CA TYR A 265 -12.01 1.68 -6.71
C TYR A 265 -12.49 3.02 -6.12
N VAL A 266 -11.57 3.92 -5.75
CA VAL A 266 -11.95 5.25 -5.21
C VAL A 266 -12.78 6.03 -6.23
N GLU A 267 -12.33 6.07 -7.48
CA GLU A 267 -12.98 6.87 -8.52
C GLU A 267 -14.26 6.23 -9.07
N THR A 268 -14.26 4.92 -9.29
CA THR A 268 -15.39 4.24 -9.95
C THR A 268 -16.41 3.68 -8.96
N GLY A 269 -15.97 3.37 -7.73
CA GLY A 269 -16.75 2.60 -6.76
C GLY A 269 -16.81 1.10 -7.03
N ASP A 270 -16.12 0.62 -8.07
CA ASP A 270 -16.10 -0.78 -8.47
C ASP A 270 -14.75 -1.41 -8.14
N MET A 271 -14.76 -2.62 -7.56
CA MET A 271 -13.56 -3.33 -7.12
C MET A 271 -13.26 -4.44 -8.12
N ARG A 272 -12.14 -4.32 -8.84
CA ARG A 272 -11.75 -5.26 -9.90
C ARG A 272 -10.26 -5.58 -9.83
N PRO A 273 -9.87 -6.83 -10.14
CA PRO A 273 -8.46 -7.22 -10.24
C PRO A 273 -7.88 -6.72 -11.57
N LEU A 274 -7.22 -5.56 -11.57
CA LEU A 274 -6.80 -4.89 -12.81
C LEU A 274 -5.78 -5.71 -13.60
N ALA A 275 -4.72 -6.22 -12.96
CA ALA A 275 -3.69 -6.99 -13.65
C ALA A 275 -4.26 -8.25 -14.32
N ARG A 276 -5.15 -8.96 -13.63
CA ARG A 276 -5.81 -10.15 -14.20
C ARG A 276 -6.67 -9.81 -15.42
N GLU A 277 -7.38 -8.69 -15.39
CA GLU A 277 -8.20 -8.27 -16.54
C GLU A 277 -7.34 -7.82 -17.72
N GLU A 278 -6.27 -7.07 -17.47
CA GLU A 278 -5.35 -6.64 -18.54
C GLU A 278 -4.64 -7.83 -19.18
N HIS A 279 -4.20 -8.81 -18.39
CA HIS A 279 -3.63 -10.06 -18.90
C HIS A 279 -4.65 -10.83 -19.76
N ASN A 280 -5.90 -10.95 -19.29
CA ASN A 280 -6.96 -11.60 -20.06
C ASN A 280 -7.26 -10.85 -21.36
N HIS A 281 -7.35 -9.52 -21.31
CA HIS A 281 -7.61 -8.69 -22.49
C HIS A 281 -6.50 -8.86 -23.53
N ALA A 282 -5.23 -8.88 -23.11
CA ALA A 282 -4.09 -9.17 -23.97
C ALA A 282 -4.17 -10.58 -24.59
N LEU A 283 -4.53 -11.59 -23.78
CA LEU A 283 -4.73 -12.96 -24.24
C LEU A 283 -5.86 -13.06 -25.28
N PHE A 284 -7.04 -12.50 -24.99
CA PHE A 284 -8.17 -12.49 -25.91
C PHE A 284 -7.85 -11.78 -27.22
N ALA A 285 -7.17 -10.62 -27.14
CA ALA A 285 -6.70 -9.90 -28.32
C ALA A 285 -5.74 -10.75 -29.17
N SER A 286 -4.80 -11.48 -28.53
CA SER A 286 -3.86 -12.37 -29.25
C SER A 286 -4.56 -13.56 -29.92
N LEU A 287 -5.63 -14.06 -29.32
CA LEU A 287 -6.43 -15.18 -29.83
C LEU A 287 -7.49 -14.75 -30.85
N GLY A 288 -7.67 -13.44 -31.07
CA GLY A 288 -8.72 -12.90 -31.93
C GLY A 288 -10.14 -13.18 -31.40
N VAL A 289 -10.27 -13.37 -30.09
CA VAL A 289 -11.54 -13.68 -29.41
C VAL A 289 -12.14 -12.38 -28.87
N ASP A 290 -13.43 -12.15 -29.13
CA ASP A 290 -14.16 -11.03 -28.53
C ASP A 290 -14.39 -11.32 -27.03
N GLU A 291 -13.68 -10.58 -26.18
CA GLU A 291 -13.77 -10.73 -24.73
C GLU A 291 -15.19 -10.44 -24.19
N ALA A 292 -15.91 -9.47 -24.77
CA ALA A 292 -17.27 -9.17 -24.34
C ALA A 292 -18.22 -10.33 -24.68
N ASP A 293 -17.98 -10.99 -25.82
CA ASP A 293 -18.73 -12.18 -26.21
C ASP A 293 -18.40 -13.39 -25.33
N TRP A 294 -17.11 -13.61 -25.05
CA TRP A 294 -16.67 -14.67 -24.14
C TRP A 294 -17.24 -14.48 -22.73
N ARG A 295 -17.19 -13.25 -22.19
CA ARG A 295 -17.75 -12.92 -20.87
C ARG A 295 -19.27 -13.16 -20.84
N ARG A 296 -20.02 -12.75 -21.87
CA ARG A 296 -21.46 -13.02 -21.97
C ARG A 296 -21.80 -14.51 -21.93
N ASN A 297 -20.97 -15.34 -22.56
CA ASN A 297 -21.23 -16.78 -22.68
C ASN A 297 -20.73 -17.61 -21.48
N ASN A 298 -19.80 -17.09 -20.67
CA ASN A 298 -19.13 -17.86 -19.62
C ASN A 298 -19.23 -17.27 -18.20
N VAL A 299 -19.75 -16.05 -18.01
CA VAL A 299 -19.84 -15.41 -16.67
C VAL A 299 -21.10 -15.82 -15.89
N ASN A 300 -21.94 -16.72 -16.43
CA ASN A 300 -23.18 -17.14 -15.76
C ASN A 300 -23.44 -18.65 -15.71
N THR A 301 -22.41 -19.48 -15.57
CA THR A 301 -22.63 -20.84 -15.05
C THR A 301 -22.53 -20.81 -13.54
N ASN A 302 -23.66 -20.56 -12.89
CA ASN A 302 -23.81 -20.90 -11.48
C ASN A 302 -23.59 -22.42 -11.36
N PRO A 303 -22.70 -22.93 -10.49
CA PRO A 303 -22.46 -24.37 -10.34
C PRO A 303 -23.71 -25.17 -9.92
N HIS A 304 -24.82 -24.50 -9.61
CA HIS A 304 -26.13 -25.09 -9.38
C HIS A 304 -26.95 -25.41 -10.64
N ASP A 305 -26.58 -24.93 -11.83
CA ASP A 305 -27.33 -25.21 -13.09
C ASP A 305 -26.76 -26.40 -13.89
N LEU A 306 -25.73 -27.08 -13.37
CA LEU A 306 -25.20 -28.31 -13.95
C LEU A 306 -25.58 -29.52 -13.09
N GLY A 307 -26.86 -29.90 -13.15
CA GLY A 307 -27.29 -31.26 -12.84
C GLY A 307 -28.52 -31.40 -11.95
N GLU A 308 -29.71 -31.29 -12.55
CA GLU A 308 -30.78 -32.28 -12.40
C GLU A 308 -31.61 -32.27 -13.70
N GLY A 309 -31.48 -33.33 -14.50
CA GLY A 309 -32.16 -33.51 -15.79
C GLY A 309 -31.53 -34.60 -16.62
#